data_AF-A0A7Y6WUV2-F1
#
_entry.id   AF-A0A7Y6WUV2-F1
#
_cell.length_a   1.000
_cell.length_b   1.000
_cell.length_c   1.000
_cell.angle_alpha   90.00
_cell.angle_beta   90.00
_cell.angle_gamma   90.00
#
_symmetry.space_group_name_H-M   'P 1'
#
loop_
_entity.id
_entity.type
_entity.pdbx_description
1 polymer ?
#
loop_
_entity_poly.entity_id
_entity_poly.type
_entity_poly.pdbx_seq_one_letter_code
_entity_poly.pdbx_strand_id
1 'polypeptide(L)'
;MSPAALLSALLLTAAPASPGQKAKSLAASRAWEELYLAFSAGAASDVPAAQRSTVATALQKGCEALRDGDPVMAYSLGERAAVYEASAGALRCLARAARKTDQRAAAEAALRKGLAQYPKDGAFGLELGRLLMEEQDAAGAVAALEKVPAKSKEAAEAKRLLVQARAKTAEETAARREAERLELRMNGATSGRPTPRVEAQPAVAGQGRGSTRSASLSYESGTGADGMRTRSNSRFVIKYFNNQRDFGQRAEYEGRIVAALDEAYDFTRSMLGEVRQAPVDIILYTLAEFQTHFGAARARAVAGLYSDNAIRINDAAELTQQTKATLVHEYVHAALDDFCGGYGNNLPIWLNEGLAEYVEWRYLGVEDPQRSVRNYMAQAAKANALPKLAQMEGSSLIMQRNPTVAYATSAVAVRELVKRGGTGRFLTMVREVGQGRPIDEALSDHYGKTRASLDEDVRAALQ
;
A
#
# COMPACT_ATOMS: atom_id res chain seq x y z
N MET A 1 38.86 78.73 35.88
CA MET A 1 39.80 77.59 35.89
C MET A 1 39.06 76.39 36.48
N SER A 2 38.98 75.27 35.76
CA SER A 2 38.54 73.94 36.23
C SER A 2 39.77 73.14 36.74
N PRO A 3 39.69 71.85 37.17
CA PRO A 3 38.55 70.95 37.44
C PRO A 3 38.43 70.68 38.98
N ALA A 4 37.82 69.64 39.56
CA ALA A 4 37.13 68.39 39.14
C ALA A 4 36.05 68.01 40.21
N ALA A 5 35.28 66.91 40.18
CA ALA A 5 35.16 65.78 39.25
C ALA A 5 33.67 65.33 39.18
N LEU A 6 33.19 64.93 38.00
CA LEU A 6 31.96 64.14 37.87
C LEU A 6 32.30 62.65 37.95
N LEU A 7 31.43 61.87 38.61
CA LEU A 7 31.33 60.42 38.41
C LEU A 7 29.87 60.07 38.09
N SER A 8 29.53 60.15 36.81
CA SER A 8 28.27 59.62 36.27
C SER A 8 28.51 58.22 35.74
N ALA A 9 28.13 57.20 36.52
CA ALA A 9 28.18 55.81 36.09
C ALA A 9 27.02 55.52 35.11
N LEU A 10 27.32 55.47 33.81
CA LEU A 10 26.39 54.98 32.78
C LEU A 10 26.30 53.45 32.84
N LEU A 11 25.23 52.93 33.44
CA LEU A 11 24.78 51.56 33.22
C LEU A 11 24.12 51.47 31.84
N LEU A 12 24.91 51.15 30.80
CA LEU A 12 24.34 50.68 29.53
C LEU A 12 23.75 49.28 29.75
N THR A 13 22.44 49.22 29.94
CA THR A 13 21.67 47.97 29.80
C THR A 13 21.68 47.56 28.33
N ALA A 14 22.56 46.61 27.99
CA ALA A 14 22.61 46.06 26.64
C ALA A 14 21.24 45.45 26.28
N ALA A 15 20.62 45.93 25.20
CA ALA A 15 19.36 45.40 24.72
C ALA A 15 19.49 43.88 24.47
N PRO A 16 18.45 43.07 24.78
CA PRO A 16 18.52 41.63 24.59
C PRO A 16 18.83 41.29 23.13
N ALA A 17 19.83 40.43 22.93
CA ALA A 17 20.30 40.06 21.60
C ALA A 17 19.15 39.50 20.75
N SER A 18 18.98 40.04 19.54
CA SER A 18 17.94 39.57 18.63
C SER A 18 18.11 38.07 18.29
N PRO A 19 17.04 37.34 17.95
CA PRO A 19 17.10 35.94 17.53
C PRO A 19 18.23 35.64 16.52
N GLY A 20 18.40 36.50 15.50
CA GLY A 20 19.49 36.36 14.52
C GLY A 20 20.89 36.57 15.10
N GLN A 21 21.07 37.51 16.05
CA GLN A 21 22.35 37.69 16.75
C GLN A 21 22.66 36.52 17.69
N LYS A 22 21.66 36.02 18.44
CA LYS A 22 21.81 34.85 19.31
C LYS A 22 22.21 33.60 18.50
N ALA A 23 21.53 33.35 17.38
CA ALA A 23 21.85 32.24 16.48
C ALA A 23 23.26 32.33 15.91
N LYS A 24 23.68 33.52 15.43
CA LYS A 24 25.05 33.77 14.96
C LYS A 24 26.10 33.52 16.05
N SER A 25 25.84 33.96 17.28
CA SER A 25 26.76 33.79 18.42
C SER A 25 26.98 32.30 18.75
N LEU A 26 25.89 31.55 18.94
CA LEU A 26 25.97 30.11 19.26
C LEU A 26 26.62 29.31 18.12
N ALA A 27 26.33 29.64 16.86
CA ALA A 27 26.97 29.03 15.70
C ALA A 27 28.43 29.48 15.46
N ALA A 28 28.89 30.54 16.13
CA ALA A 28 30.30 30.94 16.13
C ALA A 28 31.09 30.18 17.21
N SER A 29 30.52 30.01 18.41
CA SER A 29 31.10 29.21 19.50
C SER A 29 30.98 27.69 19.32
N ARG A 30 30.28 27.23 18.27
CA ARG A 30 29.94 25.80 18.03
C ARG A 30 29.06 25.18 19.12
N ALA A 31 28.28 26.01 19.82
CA ALA A 31 27.29 25.62 20.82
C ALA A 31 26.03 25.09 20.12
N TRP A 32 26.13 23.89 19.53
CA TRP A 32 25.11 23.34 18.62
C TRP A 32 23.87 22.85 19.33
N GLU A 33 24.00 22.28 20.53
CA GLU A 33 22.86 21.83 21.34
C GLU A 33 22.06 23.03 21.86
N GLU A 34 22.75 24.07 22.34
CA GLU A 34 22.14 25.31 22.81
C GLU A 34 21.52 26.10 21.66
N LEU A 35 22.10 26.02 20.45
CA LEU A 35 21.51 26.54 19.23
C LEU A 35 20.23 25.78 18.87
N TYR A 36 20.24 24.44 18.94
CA TYR A 36 19.03 23.64 18.70
C TYR A 36 17.94 23.97 19.72
N LEU A 37 18.25 23.91 21.02
CA LEU A 37 17.32 24.21 22.12
C LEU A 37 16.74 25.63 22.04
N ALA A 38 17.53 26.61 21.62
CA ALA A 38 17.07 28.00 21.46
C ALA A 38 16.05 28.19 20.31
N PHE A 39 15.97 27.24 19.36
CA PHE A 39 15.19 27.38 18.13
C PHE A 39 14.35 26.13 17.78
N SER A 40 14.18 25.17 18.68
CA SER A 40 13.37 23.95 18.49
C SER A 40 11.91 24.13 18.93
N ALA A 41 11.67 24.74 20.09
CA ALA A 41 10.36 24.77 20.75
C ALA A 41 9.36 25.83 20.23
N GLY A 42 9.82 26.82 19.45
CA GLY A 42 8.97 27.90 18.90
C GLY A 42 8.54 27.66 17.45
N ALA A 43 7.48 28.32 17.00
CA ALA A 43 7.11 28.33 15.60
C ALA A 43 8.03 29.29 14.82
N ALA A 44 8.26 29.04 13.52
CA ALA A 44 9.09 29.92 12.69
C ALA A 44 8.47 31.32 12.55
N SER A 45 7.15 31.44 12.71
CA SER A 45 6.40 32.71 12.79
C SER A 45 6.98 33.67 13.84
N ASP A 46 7.41 33.13 14.97
CA ASP A 46 7.73 33.86 16.19
C ASP A 46 9.09 34.58 16.08
N VAL A 47 9.92 34.15 15.12
CA VAL A 47 11.12 34.87 14.70
C VAL A 47 10.72 35.87 13.59
N PRO A 48 11.08 37.17 13.72
CA PRO A 48 10.81 38.17 12.68
C PRO A 48 11.34 37.73 11.31
N ALA A 49 10.55 37.93 10.25
CA ALA A 49 10.86 37.40 8.92
C ALA A 49 12.27 37.76 8.42
N ALA A 50 12.72 39.00 8.64
CA ALA A 50 14.06 39.48 8.28
C ALA A 50 15.22 38.74 8.99
N GLN A 51 14.95 38.02 10.08
CA GLN A 51 15.94 37.26 10.85
C GLN A 51 15.91 35.76 10.60
N ARG A 52 14.82 35.21 10.02
CA ARG A 52 14.66 33.76 9.81
C ARG A 52 15.78 33.15 8.98
N SER A 53 16.21 33.82 7.90
CA SER A 53 17.33 33.37 7.08
C SER A 53 18.66 33.31 7.86
N THR A 54 18.89 34.25 8.77
CA THR A 54 20.06 34.20 9.67
C THR A 54 20.00 33.02 10.63
N VAL A 55 18.83 32.73 11.21
CA VAL A 55 18.62 31.59 12.11
C VAL A 55 18.78 30.27 11.35
N ALA A 56 18.16 30.15 10.17
CA ALA A 56 18.28 28.98 9.29
C ALA A 56 19.73 28.73 8.86
N THR A 57 20.48 29.77 8.49
CA THR A 57 21.92 29.67 8.14
C THR A 57 22.76 29.17 9.32
N ALA A 58 22.48 29.64 10.54
CA ALA A 58 23.17 29.17 11.74
C ALA A 58 22.89 27.68 12.03
N LEU A 59 21.61 27.27 11.95
CA LEU A 59 21.18 25.88 12.14
C LEU A 59 21.75 24.96 11.05
N GLN A 60 21.74 25.39 9.78
CA GLN A 60 22.36 24.68 8.66
C GLN A 60 23.85 24.45 8.92
N LYS A 61 24.59 25.45 9.39
CA LYS A 61 26.01 25.32 9.72
C LYS A 61 26.25 24.26 10.80
N GLY A 62 25.37 24.17 11.80
CA GLY A 62 25.40 23.12 12.82
C GLY A 62 25.12 21.72 12.23
N CYS A 63 24.09 21.61 11.38
CA CYS A 63 23.81 20.38 10.63
C CYS A 63 25.02 19.92 9.80
N GLU A 64 25.65 20.84 9.06
CA GLU A 64 26.82 20.53 8.23
C GLU A 64 28.03 20.10 9.06
N ALA A 65 28.24 20.72 10.23
CA ALA A 65 29.34 20.41 11.14
C ALA A 65 29.17 19.06 11.85
N LEU A 66 27.93 18.67 12.19
CA LEU A 66 27.65 17.45 12.96
C LEU A 66 27.34 16.22 12.08
N ARG A 67 26.98 16.38 10.80
CA ARG A 67 26.54 15.28 9.90
C ARG A 67 27.34 13.98 10.00
N ASP A 68 28.65 14.07 10.19
CA ASP A 68 29.54 12.91 10.20
C ASP A 68 29.93 12.41 11.60
N GLY A 69 29.72 13.20 12.67
CA GLY A 69 30.00 12.83 14.06
C GLY A 69 28.76 12.57 14.92
N ASP A 70 27.68 13.33 14.70
CA ASP A 70 26.35 13.14 15.29
C ASP A 70 25.27 13.39 14.21
N PRO A 71 24.86 12.33 13.47
CA PRO A 71 23.84 12.46 12.44
C PRO A 71 22.44 12.74 12.99
N VAL A 72 22.16 12.46 14.27
CA VAL A 72 20.84 12.66 14.90
C VAL A 72 20.65 14.13 15.25
N MET A 73 21.63 14.76 15.89
CA MET A 73 21.63 16.20 16.12
C MET A 73 21.71 16.97 14.78
N ALA A 74 22.49 16.48 13.81
CA ALA A 74 22.52 17.07 12.47
C ALA A 74 21.16 17.04 11.77
N TYR A 75 20.43 15.91 11.84
CA TYR A 75 19.07 15.80 11.30
C TYR A 75 18.15 16.83 11.97
N SER A 76 18.18 16.92 13.29
CA SER A 76 17.34 17.80 14.10
C SER A 76 17.61 19.30 13.78
N LEU A 77 18.88 19.68 13.64
CA LEU A 77 19.30 21.01 13.19
C LEU A 77 18.89 21.29 11.74
N GLY A 78 19.02 20.32 10.84
CA GLY A 78 18.64 20.44 9.43
C GLY A 78 17.14 20.61 9.23
N GLU A 79 16.32 19.88 10.00
CA GLU A 79 14.86 20.01 10.00
C GLU A 79 14.44 21.41 10.45
N ARG A 80 14.97 21.89 11.58
CA ARG A 80 14.71 23.24 12.07
C ARG A 80 15.23 24.32 11.10
N ALA A 81 16.39 24.14 10.48
CA ALA A 81 16.88 25.05 9.45
C ALA A 81 15.85 25.20 8.31
N ALA A 82 15.39 24.07 7.76
CA ALA A 82 14.42 24.04 6.65
C ALA A 82 13.00 24.55 7.02
N VAL A 83 12.67 24.59 8.32
CA VAL A 83 11.45 25.20 8.86
C VAL A 83 11.56 26.72 8.96
N TYR A 84 12.71 27.28 9.35
CA TYR A 84 12.91 28.74 9.34
C TYR A 84 13.08 29.31 7.93
N GLU A 85 13.88 28.65 7.10
CA GLU A 85 14.01 28.94 5.66
C GLU A 85 14.42 27.67 4.93
N ALA A 86 13.65 27.27 3.92
CA ALA A 86 13.91 26.08 3.11
C ALA A 86 15.05 26.29 2.10
N SER A 87 16.20 26.81 2.54
CA SER A 87 17.36 27.09 1.70
C SER A 87 17.90 25.83 1.02
N ALA A 88 18.55 25.97 -0.13
CA ALA A 88 19.19 24.84 -0.81
C ALA A 88 20.22 24.12 0.09
N GLY A 89 20.92 24.87 0.95
CA GLY A 89 21.85 24.30 1.93
C GLY A 89 21.15 23.52 3.04
N ALA A 90 20.11 24.10 3.63
CA ALA A 90 19.31 23.45 4.67
C ALA A 90 18.68 22.14 4.16
N LEU A 91 18.08 22.15 2.97
CA LEU A 91 17.45 20.97 2.38
C LEU A 91 18.46 19.86 2.01
N ARG A 92 19.64 20.21 1.45
CA ARG A 92 20.70 19.20 1.21
C ARG A 92 21.26 18.63 2.51
N CYS A 93 21.42 19.45 3.55
CA CYS A 93 21.93 18.96 4.83
C CYS A 93 20.92 18.03 5.53
N LEU A 94 19.65 18.45 5.59
CA LEU A 94 18.55 17.62 6.08
C LEU A 94 18.47 16.28 5.33
N ALA A 95 18.48 16.30 3.99
CA ALA A 95 18.44 15.07 3.19
C ALA A 95 19.58 14.10 3.52
N ARG A 96 20.81 14.61 3.64
CA ARG A 96 21.99 13.78 3.93
C ARG A 96 21.99 13.26 5.37
N ALA A 97 21.58 14.07 6.34
CA ALA A 97 21.44 13.65 7.73
C ALA A 97 20.34 12.60 7.88
N ALA A 98 19.19 12.80 7.22
CA ALA A 98 18.08 11.85 7.18
C ALA A 98 18.49 10.49 6.59
N ARG A 99 19.29 10.47 5.52
CA ARG A 99 19.85 9.20 4.99
C ARG A 99 20.78 8.50 5.98
N LYS A 100 21.55 9.24 6.79
CA LYS A 100 22.41 8.66 7.83
C LYS A 100 21.66 8.14 9.05
N THR A 101 20.45 8.62 9.30
CA THR A 101 19.57 8.14 10.38
C THR A 101 18.50 7.15 9.89
N ASP A 102 18.65 6.63 8.66
CA ASP A 102 17.71 5.76 7.94
C ASP A 102 16.28 6.33 7.76
N GLN A 103 16.11 7.65 7.93
CA GLN A 103 14.86 8.39 7.76
C GLN A 103 14.57 8.66 6.27
N ARG A 104 14.44 7.60 5.47
CA ARG A 104 14.39 7.67 3.99
C ARG A 104 13.29 8.57 3.44
N ALA A 105 12.07 8.46 3.96
CA ALA A 105 10.95 9.30 3.54
C ALA A 105 11.20 10.80 3.80
N ALA A 106 11.86 11.15 4.90
CA ALA A 106 12.26 12.53 5.18
C ALA A 106 13.37 13.02 4.24
N ALA A 107 14.33 12.15 3.89
CA ALA A 107 15.35 12.45 2.90
C ALA A 107 14.74 12.69 1.52
N GLU A 108 13.86 11.80 1.06
CA GLU A 108 13.18 11.91 -0.23
C GLU A 108 12.32 13.19 -0.32
N ALA A 109 11.55 13.50 0.74
CA ALA A 109 10.74 14.71 0.82
C ALA A 109 11.61 15.99 0.75
N ALA A 110 12.74 16.02 1.47
CA ALA A 110 13.68 17.14 1.42
C ALA A 110 14.31 17.30 0.02
N LEU A 111 14.68 16.20 -0.63
CA LEU A 111 15.26 16.19 -1.98
C LEU A 111 14.24 16.61 -3.05
N ARG A 112 13.01 16.11 -3.00
CA ARG A 112 11.91 16.52 -3.92
C ARG A 112 11.57 18.00 -3.74
N LYS A 113 11.48 18.49 -2.50
CA LYS A 113 11.28 19.92 -2.20
C LYS A 113 12.43 20.78 -2.74
N GLY A 114 13.67 20.33 -2.56
CA GLY A 114 14.86 20.98 -3.09
C GLY A 114 14.88 21.03 -4.62
N LEU A 115 14.55 19.93 -5.28
CA LEU A 115 14.47 19.85 -6.75
C LEU A 115 13.38 20.76 -7.34
N ALA A 116 12.27 20.94 -6.62
CA ALA A 116 11.20 21.85 -7.02
C ALA A 116 11.55 23.34 -6.82
N GLN A 117 12.23 23.68 -5.71
CA GLN A 117 12.56 25.08 -5.37
C GLN A 117 13.88 25.56 -6.01
N TYR A 118 14.81 24.64 -6.28
CA TYR A 118 16.16 24.91 -6.79
C TYR A 118 16.48 24.06 -8.03
N PRO A 119 15.70 24.13 -9.12
CA PRO A 119 15.86 23.25 -10.31
C PRO A 119 17.19 23.47 -11.07
N LYS A 120 17.97 24.50 -10.73
CA LYS A 120 19.33 24.72 -11.27
C LYS A 120 20.43 24.03 -10.44
N ASP A 121 20.12 23.49 -9.26
CA ASP A 121 21.05 22.75 -8.41
C ASP A 121 20.96 21.25 -8.73
N GLY A 122 21.95 20.74 -9.47
CA GLY A 122 22.01 19.34 -9.90
C GLY A 122 22.15 18.35 -8.75
N ALA A 123 22.56 18.78 -7.55
CA ALA A 123 22.74 17.91 -6.40
C ALA A 123 21.42 17.25 -5.97
N PHE A 124 20.29 17.96 -6.03
CA PHE A 124 18.99 17.40 -5.62
C PHE A 124 18.54 16.25 -6.54
N GLY A 125 18.63 16.43 -7.86
CA GLY A 125 18.26 15.38 -8.82
C GLY A 125 19.20 14.17 -8.76
N LEU A 126 20.50 14.41 -8.56
CA LEU A 126 21.49 13.34 -8.42
C LEU A 126 21.32 12.55 -7.11
N GLU A 127 21.15 13.23 -5.97
CA GLU A 127 20.96 12.55 -4.68
C GLU A 127 19.62 11.83 -4.58
N LEU A 128 18.55 12.38 -5.17
CA LEU A 128 17.25 11.71 -5.28
C LEU A 128 17.34 10.47 -6.20
N GLY A 129 18.03 10.59 -7.34
CA GLY A 129 18.26 9.48 -8.25
C GLY A 129 19.01 8.32 -7.60
N ARG A 130 20.04 8.60 -6.78
CA ARG A 130 20.75 7.56 -6.00
C ARG A 130 19.84 6.90 -4.95
N LEU A 131 19.08 7.69 -4.19
CA LEU A 131 18.17 7.17 -3.17
C LEU A 131 17.12 6.22 -3.78
N LEU A 132 16.49 6.62 -4.89
CA LEU A 132 15.48 5.80 -5.55
C LEU A 132 16.08 4.52 -6.18
N MET A 133 17.33 4.56 -6.68
CA MET A 133 18.05 3.34 -7.10
C MET A 133 18.31 2.39 -5.93
N GLU A 134 18.69 2.89 -4.75
CA GLU A 134 18.87 2.09 -3.52
C GLU A 134 17.55 1.47 -3.05
N GLU A 135 16.42 2.18 -3.21
CA GLU A 135 15.07 1.70 -2.88
C GLU A 135 14.45 0.78 -3.95
N GLN A 136 15.18 0.53 -5.04
CA GLN A 136 14.79 -0.25 -6.21
C GLN A 136 13.73 0.40 -7.13
N ASP A 137 13.40 1.69 -6.95
CA ASP A 137 12.57 2.47 -7.87
C ASP A 137 13.39 3.02 -9.05
N ALA A 138 13.62 2.17 -10.06
CA ALA A 138 14.36 2.56 -11.25
C ALA A 138 13.65 3.66 -12.07
N ALA A 139 12.31 3.63 -12.13
CA ALA A 139 11.51 4.59 -12.88
C ALA A 139 11.53 5.99 -12.23
N GLY A 140 11.38 6.07 -10.91
CA GLY A 140 11.55 7.30 -10.15
C GLY A 140 12.97 7.84 -10.22
N ALA A 141 13.98 6.95 -10.19
CA ALA A 141 15.37 7.35 -10.39
C ALA A 141 15.60 7.99 -11.76
N VAL A 142 15.06 7.43 -12.85
CA VAL A 142 15.07 8.07 -14.18
C VAL A 142 14.45 9.47 -14.13
N ALA A 143 13.25 9.60 -13.58
CA ALA A 143 12.53 10.88 -13.50
C ALA A 143 13.21 11.95 -12.61
N ALA A 144 14.04 11.53 -11.64
CA ALA A 144 14.87 12.42 -10.83
C ALA A 144 16.17 12.83 -11.55
N LEU A 145 16.85 11.89 -12.20
CA LEU A 145 18.13 12.10 -12.88
C LEU A 145 17.98 12.93 -14.15
N GLU A 146 16.86 12.82 -14.87
CA GLU A 146 16.55 13.66 -16.04
C GLU A 146 16.37 15.15 -15.69
N LYS A 147 16.09 15.47 -14.42
CA LYS A 147 15.98 16.86 -13.92
C LYS A 147 17.33 17.46 -13.53
N VAL A 148 18.44 16.71 -13.61
CA VAL A 148 19.79 17.23 -13.35
C VAL A 148 20.23 18.14 -14.52
N PRO A 149 20.54 19.42 -14.29
CA PRO A 149 20.90 20.34 -15.37
C PRO A 149 22.15 19.90 -16.12
N ALA A 150 22.08 19.83 -17.45
CA ALA A 150 23.16 19.30 -18.31
C ALA A 150 24.51 20.06 -18.24
N LYS A 151 24.51 21.27 -17.66
CA LYS A 151 25.71 22.11 -17.43
C LYS A 151 26.18 22.13 -15.95
N SER A 152 25.54 21.36 -15.07
CA SER A 152 25.96 21.23 -13.66
C SER A 152 27.15 20.28 -13.52
N LYS A 153 27.88 20.36 -12.41
CA LYS A 153 29.01 19.46 -12.11
C LYS A 153 28.55 18.01 -11.90
N GLU A 154 27.29 17.81 -11.50
CA GLU A 154 26.63 16.53 -11.31
C GLU A 154 26.27 15.83 -12.64
N ALA A 155 26.20 16.57 -13.75
CA ALA A 155 25.66 16.07 -15.02
C ALA A 155 26.39 14.83 -15.58
N ALA A 156 27.70 14.71 -15.36
CA ALA A 156 28.48 13.56 -15.83
C ALA A 156 28.13 12.27 -15.06
N GLU A 157 27.90 12.36 -13.76
CA GLU A 157 27.53 11.23 -12.92
C GLU A 157 26.03 10.89 -13.09
N ALA A 158 25.17 11.91 -13.14
CA ALA A 158 23.75 11.72 -13.38
C ALA A 158 23.49 10.99 -14.71
N LYS A 159 24.25 11.27 -15.77
CA LYS A 159 24.20 10.51 -17.03
C LYS A 159 24.58 9.03 -16.87
N ARG A 160 25.60 8.71 -16.06
CA ARG A 160 26.01 7.31 -15.80
C ARG A 160 24.92 6.55 -15.06
N LEU A 161 24.37 7.14 -13.99
CA LEU A 161 23.26 6.54 -13.24
C LEU A 161 21.98 6.45 -14.08
N LEU A 162 21.72 7.43 -14.96
CA LEU A 162 20.56 7.41 -15.85
C LEU A 162 20.61 6.26 -16.85
N VAL A 163 21.80 5.90 -17.35
CA VAL A 163 21.98 4.69 -18.18
C VAL A 163 21.68 3.42 -17.38
N GLN A 164 22.18 3.31 -16.15
CA GLN A 164 21.91 2.16 -15.27
C GLN A 164 20.42 2.05 -14.91
N ALA A 165 19.78 3.16 -14.53
CA ALA A 165 18.36 3.23 -14.18
C ALA A 165 17.47 2.88 -15.39
N ARG A 166 17.81 3.35 -16.59
CA ARG A 166 17.08 3.00 -17.83
C ARG A 166 17.29 1.53 -18.21
N ALA A 167 18.50 0.99 -18.07
CA ALA A 167 18.75 -0.44 -18.29
C ALA A 167 17.92 -1.29 -17.33
N LYS A 168 17.95 -0.97 -16.02
CA LYS A 168 17.16 -1.65 -15.01
C LYS A 168 15.64 -1.52 -15.24
N THR A 169 15.16 -0.34 -15.62
CA THR A 169 13.74 -0.14 -16.00
C THR A 169 13.36 -0.99 -17.22
N ALA A 170 14.26 -1.14 -18.20
CA ALA A 170 14.04 -1.97 -19.38
C ALA A 170 14.06 -3.46 -19.05
N GLU A 171 14.96 -3.91 -18.17
CA GLU A 171 14.98 -5.27 -17.60
C GLU A 171 13.71 -5.57 -16.80
N GLU A 172 13.31 -4.69 -15.88
CA GLU A 172 12.06 -4.78 -15.12
C GLU A 172 10.84 -4.83 -16.05
N THR A 173 10.82 -4.00 -17.11
CA THR A 173 9.73 -4.01 -18.11
C THR A 173 9.73 -5.28 -18.97
N ALA A 174 10.90 -5.80 -19.36
CA ALA A 174 11.02 -7.03 -20.13
C ALA A 174 10.62 -8.25 -19.30
N ALA A 175 11.11 -8.32 -18.06
CA ALA A 175 10.74 -9.33 -17.08
C ALA A 175 9.24 -9.29 -16.78
N ARG A 176 8.65 -8.09 -16.61
CA ARG A 176 7.20 -7.89 -16.47
C ARG A 176 6.40 -8.33 -17.70
N ARG A 177 6.91 -8.13 -18.92
CA ARG A 177 6.24 -8.63 -20.16
C ARG A 177 6.35 -10.14 -20.31
N GLU A 178 7.46 -10.74 -19.89
CA GLU A 178 7.61 -12.19 -19.85
C GLU A 178 6.71 -12.82 -18.79
N ALA A 179 6.63 -12.18 -17.63
CA ALA A 179 5.65 -12.42 -16.57
C ALA A 179 4.20 -12.40 -17.06
N GLU A 180 3.76 -11.29 -17.67
CA GLU A 180 2.42 -11.15 -18.28
C GLU A 180 2.18 -12.22 -19.37
N ARG A 181 3.19 -12.58 -20.16
CA ARG A 181 3.12 -13.67 -21.16
C ARG A 181 2.98 -15.06 -20.53
N LEU A 182 3.61 -15.30 -19.38
CA LEU A 182 3.47 -16.54 -18.62
C LEU A 182 2.08 -16.62 -17.98
N GLU A 183 1.57 -15.53 -17.40
CA GLU A 183 0.19 -15.45 -16.90
C GLU A 183 -0.84 -15.67 -18.01
N LEU A 184 -0.68 -15.04 -19.17
CA LEU A 184 -1.54 -15.29 -20.34
C LEU A 184 -1.50 -16.76 -20.81
N ARG A 185 -0.39 -17.48 -20.58
CA ARG A 185 -0.30 -18.93 -20.85
C ARG A 185 -1.04 -19.75 -19.78
N MET A 186 -0.95 -19.36 -18.51
CA MET A 186 -1.64 -20.02 -17.39
C MET A 186 -3.16 -19.82 -17.45
N ASN A 187 -3.60 -18.62 -17.83
CA ASN A 187 -5.01 -18.23 -17.96
C ASN A 187 -5.58 -18.66 -19.33
N GLY A 188 -4.72 -18.89 -20.32
CA GLY A 188 -5.07 -19.24 -21.71
C GLY A 188 -5.58 -20.67 -21.92
N ALA A 189 -5.63 -21.48 -20.87
CA ALA A 189 -6.29 -22.79 -20.89
C ALA A 189 -7.79 -22.74 -20.51
N THR A 190 -8.27 -21.62 -19.94
CA THR A 190 -9.65 -21.46 -19.44
C THR A 190 -10.40 -20.27 -20.07
N SER A 191 -9.70 -19.33 -20.71
CA SER A 191 -10.27 -18.15 -21.39
C SER A 191 -10.54 -18.40 -22.89
N GLY A 192 -11.43 -19.35 -23.22
CA GLY A 192 -11.59 -19.78 -24.62
C GLY A 192 -12.95 -20.33 -25.09
N ARG A 193 -13.93 -20.55 -24.20
CA ARG A 193 -15.34 -20.85 -24.54
C ARG A 193 -16.17 -21.02 -23.26
N PRO A 194 -17.48 -20.73 -23.27
CA PRO A 194 -18.38 -21.48 -22.39
C PRO A 194 -18.25 -22.94 -22.81
N THR A 195 -17.80 -23.80 -21.91
CA THR A 195 -17.98 -25.24 -22.11
C THR A 195 -19.47 -25.49 -22.27
N PRO A 196 -19.94 -26.15 -23.35
CA PRO A 196 -21.31 -26.59 -23.39
C PRO A 196 -21.56 -27.45 -22.16
N ARG A 197 -22.71 -27.27 -21.50
CA ARG A 197 -23.21 -28.30 -20.58
C ARG A 197 -23.10 -29.63 -21.31
N VAL A 198 -22.28 -30.54 -20.78
CA VAL A 198 -22.30 -31.92 -21.23
C VAL A 198 -23.66 -32.46 -20.81
N GLU A 199 -24.60 -32.49 -21.76
CA GLU A 199 -25.82 -33.26 -21.62
C GLU A 199 -25.40 -34.72 -21.45
N ALA A 200 -25.45 -35.19 -20.20
CA ALA A 200 -25.27 -36.58 -19.88
C ALA A 200 -26.43 -37.36 -20.52
N GLN A 201 -26.20 -37.92 -21.70
CA GLN A 201 -27.12 -38.88 -22.30
C GLN A 201 -27.32 -40.04 -21.32
N PRO A 202 -28.55 -40.57 -21.20
CA PRO A 202 -28.91 -41.44 -20.08
C PRO A 202 -28.17 -42.78 -20.18
N ALA A 203 -27.32 -43.06 -19.19
CA ALA A 203 -26.73 -44.37 -19.02
C ALA A 203 -27.86 -45.40 -18.75
N VAL A 204 -27.89 -46.44 -19.59
CA VAL A 204 -28.88 -47.53 -19.52
C VAL A 204 -28.87 -48.19 -18.13
N ALA A 205 -30.06 -48.53 -17.64
CA ALA A 205 -30.27 -49.01 -16.28
C ALA A 205 -29.48 -50.30 -15.96
N GLY A 206 -28.46 -50.18 -15.11
CA GLY A 206 -27.89 -51.28 -14.33
C GLY A 206 -28.25 -51.08 -12.85
N GLN A 207 -29.04 -51.99 -12.28
CA GLN A 207 -29.42 -51.91 -10.86
C GLN A 207 -28.18 -52.12 -9.97
N GLY A 208 -27.71 -51.03 -9.35
CA GLY A 208 -26.59 -51.05 -8.42
C GLY A 208 -26.66 -49.86 -7.46
N ARG A 209 -26.81 -50.16 -6.16
CA ARG A 209 -27.00 -49.16 -5.09
C ARG A 209 -25.72 -48.33 -4.91
N GLY A 210 -25.63 -47.20 -5.61
CA GLY A 210 -24.41 -46.39 -5.75
C GLY A 210 -24.30 -45.25 -4.74
N SER A 211 -23.24 -45.27 -3.94
CA SER A 211 -22.86 -44.16 -3.05
C SER A 211 -22.48 -42.90 -3.83
N THR A 212 -22.91 -41.73 -3.34
CA THR A 212 -22.34 -40.43 -3.74
C THR A 212 -20.85 -40.42 -3.39
N ARG A 213 -19.96 -40.55 -4.38
CA ARG A 213 -18.53 -40.33 -4.18
C ARG A 213 -18.32 -38.88 -3.73
N SER A 214 -17.93 -38.67 -2.47
CA SER A 214 -17.37 -37.40 -2.03
C SER A 214 -16.21 -37.04 -2.95
N ALA A 215 -16.20 -35.81 -3.45
CA ALA A 215 -15.07 -35.30 -4.22
C ALA A 215 -13.82 -35.35 -3.34
N SER A 216 -12.76 -35.98 -3.82
CA SER A 216 -11.57 -36.28 -3.02
C SER A 216 -10.81 -35.00 -2.64
N LEU A 217 -10.53 -34.85 -1.34
CA LEU A 217 -9.64 -33.79 -0.83
C LEU A 217 -8.16 -34.17 -0.96
N SER A 218 -7.85 -35.43 -1.27
CA SER A 218 -6.49 -35.89 -1.59
C SER A 218 -5.97 -35.23 -2.85
N TYR A 219 -4.82 -34.58 -2.76
CA TYR A 219 -4.17 -33.93 -3.89
C TYR A 219 -3.57 -34.94 -4.87
N GLU A 220 -4.07 -34.94 -6.10
CA GLU A 220 -3.50 -35.68 -7.22
C GLU A 220 -2.45 -34.81 -7.94
N SER A 221 -1.37 -35.43 -8.42
CA SER A 221 -0.34 -34.72 -9.19
C SER A 221 -0.57 -34.93 -10.68
N GLY A 222 -0.59 -33.83 -11.44
CA GLY A 222 -0.85 -33.84 -12.87
C GLY A 222 0.09 -32.93 -13.66
N THR A 223 -0.27 -32.70 -14.91
CA THR A 223 0.35 -31.66 -15.77
C THR A 223 -0.79 -30.95 -16.50
N GLY A 224 -0.84 -29.62 -16.39
CA GLY A 224 -1.84 -28.79 -17.03
C GLY A 224 -1.66 -28.71 -18.55
N ALA A 225 -2.68 -28.18 -19.24
CA ALA A 225 -2.64 -27.95 -20.69
C ALA A 225 -1.55 -26.93 -21.12
N ASP A 226 -1.05 -26.14 -20.18
CA ASP A 226 0.08 -25.21 -20.28
C ASP A 226 1.45 -25.89 -20.11
N GLY A 227 1.49 -27.19 -19.80
CA GLY A 227 2.71 -27.95 -19.48
C GLY A 227 3.23 -27.74 -18.06
N MET A 228 2.49 -27.05 -17.19
CA MET A 228 2.89 -26.86 -15.79
C MET A 228 2.55 -28.08 -14.95
N ARG A 229 3.44 -28.46 -14.02
CA ARG A 229 3.10 -29.50 -13.04
C ARG A 229 2.07 -28.93 -12.07
N THR A 230 0.92 -29.58 -11.99
CA THR A 230 -0.19 -29.18 -11.11
C THR A 230 -0.34 -30.16 -9.97
N ARG A 231 -0.84 -29.67 -8.83
CA ARG A 231 -1.43 -30.52 -7.79
C ARG A 231 -2.85 -30.06 -7.53
N SER A 232 -3.82 -30.96 -7.64
CA SER A 232 -5.24 -30.57 -7.57
C SER A 232 -6.05 -31.48 -6.67
N ASN A 233 -7.04 -30.89 -6.00
CA ASN A 233 -8.14 -31.61 -5.38
C ASN A 233 -9.48 -30.97 -5.82
N SER A 234 -10.58 -31.30 -5.15
CA SER A 234 -11.91 -30.75 -5.48
C SER A 234 -12.11 -29.24 -5.20
N ARG A 235 -11.18 -28.59 -4.49
CA ARG A 235 -11.25 -27.18 -4.08
C ARG A 235 -10.21 -26.30 -4.79
N PHE A 236 -9.00 -26.83 -5.01
CA PHE A 236 -7.84 -26.05 -5.43
C PHE A 236 -7.03 -26.73 -6.53
N VAL A 237 -6.44 -25.93 -7.40
CA VAL A 237 -5.46 -26.36 -8.42
C VAL A 237 -4.17 -25.56 -8.20
N ILE A 238 -3.21 -26.16 -7.52
CA ILE A 238 -1.91 -25.55 -7.23
C ILE A 238 -1.05 -25.58 -8.49
N LYS A 239 -0.55 -24.41 -8.89
CA LYS A 239 0.39 -24.16 -9.98
C LYS A 239 1.63 -23.46 -9.41
N TYR A 240 2.82 -23.84 -9.88
CA TYR A 240 4.05 -23.10 -9.59
C TYR A 240 4.35 -22.17 -10.77
N PHE A 241 4.64 -20.90 -10.49
CA PHE A 241 4.90 -19.93 -11.55
C PHE A 241 6.09 -20.31 -12.47
N ASN A 242 7.10 -21.00 -11.91
CA ASN A 242 8.23 -21.55 -12.67
C ASN A 242 8.45 -23.04 -12.35
N ASN A 243 8.44 -23.87 -13.39
CA ASN A 243 8.64 -25.33 -13.33
C ASN A 243 10.08 -25.78 -12.94
N GLN A 244 11.10 -24.92 -12.99
CA GLN A 244 12.53 -25.34 -12.98
C GLN A 244 13.18 -25.66 -11.61
N ARG A 245 12.45 -25.62 -10.50
CA ARG A 245 13.04 -25.65 -9.14
C ARG A 245 13.07 -27.05 -8.48
N ASP A 246 13.86 -27.18 -7.40
CA ASP A 246 13.93 -28.34 -6.51
C ASP A 246 12.65 -28.53 -5.65
N PHE A 247 12.34 -29.75 -5.23
CA PHE A 247 11.04 -30.20 -4.74
C PHE A 247 10.92 -30.20 -3.20
N GLY A 248 12.01 -30.48 -2.48
CA GLY A 248 11.98 -30.81 -1.04
C GLY A 248 11.45 -29.70 -0.14
N GLN A 249 11.97 -28.47 -0.27
CA GLN A 249 11.55 -27.33 0.55
C GLN A 249 10.16 -26.79 0.19
N ARG A 250 9.63 -27.11 -1.01
CA ARG A 250 8.34 -26.59 -1.47
C ARG A 250 7.14 -27.40 -1.02
N ALA A 251 7.29 -28.70 -0.77
CA ALA A 251 6.18 -29.53 -0.28
C ALA A 251 5.64 -29.08 1.09
N GLU A 252 6.52 -28.58 1.98
CA GLU A 252 6.10 -28.06 3.29
C GLU A 252 5.41 -26.70 3.15
N TYR A 253 5.98 -25.77 2.39
CA TYR A 253 5.36 -24.46 2.14
C TYR A 253 4.00 -24.61 1.44
N GLU A 254 3.92 -25.44 0.39
CA GLU A 254 2.67 -25.80 -0.30
C GLU A 254 1.65 -26.34 0.71
N GLY A 255 2.03 -27.31 1.55
CA GLY A 255 1.15 -27.87 2.56
C GLY A 255 0.62 -26.84 3.57
N ARG A 256 1.45 -25.86 3.97
CA ARG A 256 1.03 -24.77 4.86
C ARG A 256 0.08 -23.79 4.17
N ILE A 257 0.31 -23.46 2.89
CA ILE A 257 -0.60 -22.61 2.09
C ILE A 257 -1.94 -23.32 1.85
N VAL A 258 -1.91 -24.59 1.47
CA VAL A 258 -3.11 -25.43 1.32
C VAL A 258 -3.93 -25.45 2.61
N ALA A 259 -3.30 -25.68 3.77
CA ALA A 259 -3.99 -25.69 5.05
C ALA A 259 -4.65 -24.32 5.37
N ALA A 260 -4.00 -23.21 5.05
CA ALA A 260 -4.57 -21.87 5.23
C ALA A 260 -5.72 -21.57 4.24
N LEU A 261 -5.68 -22.11 3.01
CA LEU A 261 -6.75 -21.98 2.03
C LEU A 261 -7.95 -22.90 2.34
N ASP A 262 -7.72 -24.11 2.84
CA ASP A 262 -8.79 -24.98 3.37
C ASP A 262 -9.47 -24.32 4.59
N GLU A 263 -8.70 -23.68 5.48
CA GLU A 263 -9.23 -22.88 6.59
C GLU A 263 -10.06 -21.69 6.07
N ALA A 264 -9.59 -20.97 5.04
CA ALA A 264 -10.33 -19.88 4.41
C ALA A 264 -11.62 -20.35 3.71
N TYR A 265 -11.59 -21.51 3.04
CA TYR A 265 -12.77 -22.15 2.45
C TYR A 265 -13.80 -22.48 3.53
N ASP A 266 -13.40 -23.20 4.58
CA ASP A 266 -14.34 -23.69 5.60
C ASP A 266 -14.86 -22.54 6.49
N PHE A 267 -14.06 -21.49 6.73
CA PHE A 267 -14.53 -20.25 7.35
C PHE A 267 -15.55 -19.51 6.48
N THR A 268 -15.24 -19.28 5.20
CA THR A 268 -16.13 -18.59 4.26
C THR A 268 -17.45 -19.35 4.10
N ARG A 269 -17.39 -20.69 4.03
CA ARG A 269 -18.56 -21.57 4.04
C ARG A 269 -19.44 -21.38 5.27
N SER A 270 -18.82 -21.38 6.46
CA SER A 270 -19.51 -21.21 7.74
C SER A 270 -20.20 -19.83 7.82
N MET A 271 -19.53 -18.80 7.32
CA MET A 271 -19.95 -17.40 7.43
C MET A 271 -21.02 -17.03 6.39
N LEU A 272 -20.86 -17.43 5.12
CA LEU A 272 -21.78 -17.10 4.03
C LEU A 272 -22.91 -18.13 3.83
N GLY A 273 -22.70 -19.38 4.26
CA GLY A 273 -23.61 -20.51 4.02
C GLY A 273 -23.40 -21.17 2.64
N GLU A 274 -22.63 -20.55 1.76
CA GLU A 274 -22.33 -20.99 0.41
C GLU A 274 -20.82 -20.98 0.14
N VAL A 275 -20.41 -21.72 -0.90
CA VAL A 275 -19.02 -21.83 -1.35
C VAL A 275 -18.97 -21.86 -2.86
N ARG A 276 -17.85 -21.39 -3.38
CA ARG A 276 -17.44 -21.62 -4.76
C ARG A 276 -17.48 -23.10 -5.12
N GLN A 277 -18.04 -23.43 -6.28
CA GLN A 277 -18.19 -24.79 -6.79
C GLN A 277 -17.03 -25.20 -7.71
N ALA A 278 -16.53 -24.27 -8.53
CA ALA A 278 -15.38 -24.53 -9.40
C ALA A 278 -14.06 -24.45 -8.61
N PRO A 279 -13.09 -25.36 -8.80
CA PRO A 279 -11.78 -25.22 -8.18
C PRO A 279 -11.14 -23.85 -8.44
N VAL A 280 -10.38 -23.35 -7.46
CA VAL A 280 -9.62 -22.10 -7.59
C VAL A 280 -8.18 -22.43 -8.01
N ASP A 281 -7.68 -21.75 -9.03
CA ASP A 281 -6.25 -21.80 -9.38
C ASP A 281 -5.45 -21.07 -8.29
N ILE A 282 -4.45 -21.74 -7.71
CA ILE A 282 -3.55 -21.17 -6.71
C ILE A 282 -2.15 -21.10 -7.33
N ILE A 283 -1.65 -19.90 -7.57
CA ILE A 283 -0.35 -19.69 -8.23
C ILE A 283 0.68 -19.31 -7.18
N LEU A 284 1.65 -20.19 -6.93
CA LEU A 284 2.74 -19.96 -6.00
C LEU A 284 3.90 -19.24 -6.69
N TYR A 285 4.17 -18.01 -6.26
CA TYR A 285 5.31 -17.18 -6.68
C TYR A 285 6.35 -17.13 -5.56
N THR A 286 7.63 -17.22 -5.90
CA THR A 286 8.67 -16.78 -4.96
C THR A 286 8.74 -15.27 -4.84
N LEU A 287 9.36 -14.74 -3.77
CA LEU A 287 9.46 -13.30 -3.54
C LEU A 287 9.94 -12.52 -4.77
N ALA A 288 10.99 -12.99 -5.43
CA ALA A 288 11.55 -12.34 -6.61
C ALA A 288 10.58 -12.34 -7.80
N GLU A 289 9.87 -13.45 -8.02
CA GLU A 289 8.86 -13.56 -9.08
C GLU A 289 7.66 -12.65 -8.78
N PHE A 290 7.16 -12.64 -7.53
CA PHE A 290 6.07 -11.75 -7.11
C PHE A 290 6.48 -10.27 -7.18
N GLN A 291 7.73 -9.93 -6.82
CA GLN A 291 8.31 -8.58 -6.99
C GLN A 291 8.36 -8.16 -8.47
N THR A 292 8.74 -9.06 -9.37
CA THR A 292 8.81 -8.80 -10.82
C THR A 292 7.42 -8.52 -11.43
N HIS A 293 6.38 -9.25 -11.01
CA HIS A 293 5.01 -9.03 -11.51
C HIS A 293 4.33 -7.81 -10.87
N PHE A 294 4.34 -7.75 -9.54
CA PHE A 294 3.46 -6.86 -8.76
C PHE A 294 4.18 -5.67 -8.12
N GLY A 295 5.50 -5.60 -8.27
CA GLY A 295 6.36 -4.53 -7.77
C GLY A 295 6.84 -4.75 -6.33
N ALA A 296 8.02 -4.19 -6.02
CA ALA A 296 8.68 -4.36 -4.72
C ALA A 296 7.84 -3.90 -3.51
N ALA A 297 7.04 -2.85 -3.67
CA ALA A 297 6.15 -2.36 -2.60
C ALA A 297 5.05 -3.37 -2.28
N ARG A 298 4.35 -3.91 -3.30
CA ARG A 298 3.24 -4.87 -3.09
C ARG A 298 3.77 -6.20 -2.54
N ALA A 299 4.89 -6.68 -3.05
CA ALA A 299 5.56 -7.91 -2.58
C ALA A 299 6.08 -7.86 -1.13
N ARG A 300 6.21 -6.67 -0.53
CA ARG A 300 6.53 -6.51 0.91
C ARG A 300 5.27 -6.36 1.78
N ALA A 301 4.10 -6.14 1.18
CA ALA A 301 2.89 -5.71 1.85
C ALA A 301 1.75 -6.75 1.83
N VAL A 302 1.68 -7.62 0.82
CA VAL A 302 0.57 -8.59 0.66
C VAL A 302 1.06 -10.04 0.67
N ALA A 303 0.27 -10.90 1.31
CA ALA A 303 0.48 -12.36 1.32
C ALA A 303 -0.06 -13.05 0.06
N GLY A 304 -1.09 -12.46 -0.56
CA GLY A 304 -1.60 -12.90 -1.84
C GLY A 304 -2.32 -11.78 -2.60
N LEU A 305 -2.90 -12.15 -3.74
CA LEU A 305 -3.73 -11.31 -4.59
C LEU A 305 -4.62 -12.19 -5.47
N TYR A 306 -5.93 -11.99 -5.46
CA TYR A 306 -6.85 -12.57 -6.43
C TYR A 306 -6.87 -11.73 -7.72
N SER A 307 -6.72 -12.40 -8.86
CA SER A 307 -6.84 -11.80 -10.20
C SER A 307 -7.02 -12.90 -11.24
N ASP A 308 -7.65 -12.62 -12.38
CA ASP A 308 -7.81 -13.58 -13.50
C ASP A 308 -8.29 -14.99 -13.09
N ASN A 309 -9.21 -15.08 -12.13
CA ASN A 309 -9.73 -16.34 -11.59
C ASN A 309 -8.71 -17.21 -10.80
N ALA A 310 -7.61 -16.62 -10.35
CA ALA A 310 -6.57 -17.29 -9.57
C ALA A 310 -6.13 -16.49 -8.33
N ILE A 311 -5.90 -17.16 -7.21
CA ILE A 311 -5.26 -16.59 -6.02
C ILE A 311 -3.74 -16.75 -6.18
N ARG A 312 -3.04 -15.64 -6.25
CA ARG A 312 -1.58 -15.59 -6.38
C ARG A 312 -0.97 -15.41 -5.01
N ILE A 313 -0.04 -16.30 -4.63
CA ILE A 313 0.54 -16.36 -3.29
C ILE A 313 2.01 -15.92 -3.35
N ASN A 314 2.44 -15.14 -2.36
CA ASN A 314 3.79 -14.60 -2.21
C ASN A 314 4.59 -15.41 -1.16
N ASP A 315 5.60 -16.17 -1.60
CA ASP A 315 6.50 -17.00 -0.77
C ASP A 315 7.21 -16.25 0.38
N ALA A 316 7.34 -14.92 0.27
CA ALA A 316 7.91 -14.10 1.34
C ALA A 316 7.01 -13.95 2.58
N ALA A 317 5.71 -14.23 2.45
CA ALA A 317 4.76 -13.97 3.52
C ALA A 317 4.80 -15.09 4.57
N GLU A 318 5.22 -14.74 5.79
CA GLU A 318 5.06 -15.61 6.96
C GLU A 318 3.56 -15.84 7.22
N LEU A 319 3.16 -17.09 7.47
CA LEU A 319 1.77 -17.47 7.75
C LEU A 319 1.32 -17.11 9.18
N THR A 320 1.36 -15.80 9.47
CA THR A 320 0.76 -15.18 10.66
C THR A 320 -0.77 -15.16 10.55
N GLN A 321 -1.46 -14.91 11.66
CA GLN A 321 -2.93 -14.79 11.66
C GLN A 321 -3.43 -13.71 10.70
N GLN A 322 -2.69 -12.60 10.55
CA GLN A 322 -3.00 -11.52 9.63
C GLN A 322 -2.87 -11.95 8.17
N THR A 323 -1.82 -12.68 7.79
CA THR A 323 -1.70 -13.17 6.41
C THR A 323 -2.71 -14.24 6.07
N LYS A 324 -3.12 -15.10 7.03
CA LYS A 324 -4.28 -15.98 6.84
C LYS A 324 -5.56 -15.19 6.61
N ALA A 325 -5.75 -14.09 7.34
CA ALA A 325 -6.88 -13.19 7.14
C ALA A 325 -6.89 -12.61 5.71
N THR A 326 -5.72 -12.18 5.20
CA THR A 326 -5.58 -11.80 3.79
C THR A 326 -5.94 -12.94 2.84
N LEU A 327 -5.54 -14.19 3.11
CA LEU A 327 -5.96 -15.34 2.27
C LEU A 327 -7.47 -15.60 2.32
N VAL A 328 -8.16 -15.28 3.42
CA VAL A 328 -9.63 -15.26 3.49
C VAL A 328 -10.20 -14.15 2.60
N HIS A 329 -9.65 -12.94 2.65
CA HIS A 329 -10.04 -11.83 1.77
C HIS A 329 -9.93 -12.22 0.29
N GLU A 330 -8.78 -12.76 -0.13
CA GLU A 330 -8.57 -13.20 -1.53
C GLU A 330 -9.49 -14.37 -1.93
N TYR A 331 -9.78 -15.30 -1.01
CA TYR A 331 -10.73 -16.38 -1.27
C TYR A 331 -12.17 -15.89 -1.42
N VAL A 332 -12.56 -14.82 -0.72
CA VAL A 332 -13.90 -14.22 -0.89
C VAL A 332 -14.06 -13.58 -2.26
N HIS A 333 -13.02 -12.94 -2.82
CA HIS A 333 -13.05 -12.49 -4.21
C HIS A 333 -13.23 -13.67 -5.20
N ALA A 334 -12.53 -14.79 -4.97
CA ALA A 334 -12.70 -16.00 -5.77
C ALA A 334 -14.12 -16.58 -5.67
N ALA A 335 -14.74 -16.53 -4.48
CA ALA A 335 -16.11 -16.97 -4.26
C ALA A 335 -17.15 -16.04 -4.91
N LEU A 336 -16.96 -14.73 -4.81
CA LEU A 336 -17.83 -13.72 -5.45
C LEU A 336 -17.89 -13.89 -6.96
N ASP A 337 -16.74 -14.16 -7.61
CA ASP A 337 -16.71 -14.35 -9.06
C ASP A 337 -17.52 -15.59 -9.50
N ASP A 338 -17.39 -16.71 -8.78
CA ASP A 338 -18.18 -17.93 -9.04
C ASP A 338 -19.67 -17.73 -8.74
N PHE A 339 -20.02 -17.04 -7.64
CA PHE A 339 -21.41 -16.67 -7.33
C PHE A 339 -22.04 -15.79 -8.41
N CYS A 340 -21.26 -14.89 -9.01
CA CYS A 340 -21.70 -14.04 -10.11
C CYS A 340 -21.63 -14.75 -11.48
N GLY A 341 -21.18 -16.01 -11.55
CA GLY A 341 -21.10 -16.79 -12.80
C GLY A 341 -19.94 -16.40 -13.72
N GLY A 342 -18.81 -15.95 -13.16
CA GLY A 342 -17.66 -15.41 -13.89
C GLY A 342 -17.76 -13.92 -14.24
N TYR A 343 -18.74 -13.22 -13.64
CA TYR A 343 -19.00 -11.80 -13.83
C TYR A 343 -18.75 -10.97 -12.56
N GLY A 344 -17.88 -11.42 -11.64
CA GLY A 344 -17.60 -10.71 -10.38
C GLY A 344 -17.06 -9.29 -10.57
N ASN A 345 -16.43 -9.02 -11.73
CA ASN A 345 -15.95 -7.70 -12.13
C ASN A 345 -17.06 -6.66 -12.43
N ASN A 346 -18.33 -7.10 -12.55
CA ASN A 346 -19.47 -6.19 -12.69
C ASN A 346 -19.95 -5.64 -11.33
N LEU A 347 -19.53 -6.24 -10.21
CA LEU A 347 -19.88 -5.73 -8.88
C LEU A 347 -19.24 -4.34 -8.66
N PRO A 348 -19.97 -3.37 -8.09
CA PRO A 348 -19.37 -2.14 -7.57
C PRO A 348 -18.18 -2.45 -6.67
N ILE A 349 -17.08 -1.73 -6.83
CA ILE A 349 -15.82 -2.02 -6.11
C ILE A 349 -16.04 -2.04 -4.59
N TRP A 350 -16.81 -1.09 -4.04
CA TRP A 350 -17.18 -1.10 -2.61
C TRP A 350 -17.92 -2.37 -2.15
N LEU A 351 -18.72 -3.02 -3.02
CA LEU A 351 -19.48 -4.21 -2.65
C LEU A 351 -18.58 -5.45 -2.64
N ASN A 352 -17.68 -5.55 -3.63
CA ASN A 352 -16.73 -6.65 -3.77
C ASN A 352 -15.67 -6.60 -2.64
N GLU A 353 -14.99 -5.47 -2.48
CA GLU A 353 -13.99 -5.23 -1.43
C GLU A 353 -14.62 -5.22 -0.04
N GLY A 354 -15.83 -4.66 0.10
CA GLY A 354 -16.55 -4.59 1.37
C GLY A 354 -16.96 -5.95 1.92
N LEU A 355 -17.27 -6.93 1.06
CA LEU A 355 -17.53 -8.28 1.53
C LEU A 355 -16.25 -8.98 1.98
N ALA A 356 -15.17 -8.88 1.19
CA ALA A 356 -13.89 -9.49 1.53
C ALA A 356 -13.34 -8.96 2.85
N GLU A 357 -13.31 -7.63 3.04
CA GLU A 357 -12.89 -6.96 4.28
C GLU A 357 -13.81 -7.31 5.47
N TYR A 358 -15.14 -7.39 5.25
CA TYR A 358 -16.08 -7.80 6.30
C TYR A 358 -15.86 -9.25 6.75
N VAL A 359 -15.59 -10.17 5.81
CA VAL A 359 -15.27 -11.57 6.15
C VAL A 359 -13.89 -11.65 6.83
N GLU A 360 -12.91 -10.87 6.41
CA GLU A 360 -11.60 -10.77 7.08
C GLU A 360 -11.76 -10.35 8.56
N TRP A 361 -12.55 -9.32 8.84
CA TRP A 361 -12.85 -8.89 10.21
C TRP A 361 -13.47 -10.03 11.04
N ARG A 362 -14.44 -10.74 10.47
CA ARG A 362 -15.06 -11.89 11.16
C ARG A 362 -14.06 -13.01 11.43
N TYR A 363 -13.13 -13.27 10.52
CA TYR A 363 -12.06 -14.26 10.70
C TYR A 363 -11.07 -13.84 11.81
N LEU A 364 -10.77 -12.54 11.91
CA LEU A 364 -9.99 -11.95 13.01
C LEU A 364 -10.77 -11.82 14.33
N GLY A 365 -12.02 -12.26 14.39
CA GLY A 365 -12.86 -12.23 15.59
C GLY A 365 -13.39 -10.84 15.97
N VAL A 366 -13.42 -9.89 15.03
CA VAL A 366 -13.92 -8.52 15.22
C VAL A 366 -15.15 -8.21 14.35
N GLU A 367 -15.98 -7.25 14.77
CA GLU A 367 -17.21 -6.85 14.04
C GLU A 367 -17.12 -5.47 13.38
N ASP A 368 -16.02 -4.76 13.65
CA ASP A 368 -15.79 -3.34 13.41
C ASP A 368 -14.31 -3.16 13.01
N PRO A 369 -13.97 -2.08 12.30
CA PRO A 369 -12.57 -1.78 11.98
C PRO A 369 -11.76 -1.50 13.25
N GLN A 370 -10.43 -1.58 13.15
CA GLN A 370 -9.52 -1.28 14.27
C GLN A 370 -9.91 0.03 14.98
N ARG A 371 -9.81 0.05 16.32
CA ARG A 371 -10.35 1.14 17.16
C ARG A 371 -9.92 2.55 16.73
N SER A 372 -8.69 2.71 16.26
CA SER A 372 -8.17 3.97 15.69
C SER A 372 -8.95 4.41 14.44
N VAL A 373 -9.14 3.49 13.49
CA VAL A 373 -9.93 3.67 12.26
C VAL A 373 -11.40 3.94 12.60
N ARG A 374 -12.01 3.14 13.49
CA ARG A 374 -13.39 3.35 13.96
C ARG A 374 -13.59 4.73 14.58
N ASN A 375 -12.67 5.18 15.43
CA ASN A 375 -12.72 6.51 16.05
C ASN A 375 -12.60 7.63 15.00
N TYR A 376 -11.72 7.49 14.01
CA TYR A 376 -11.61 8.43 12.90
C TYR A 376 -12.88 8.46 12.05
N MET A 377 -13.43 7.30 11.72
CA MET A 377 -14.69 7.16 10.97
C MET A 377 -15.87 7.78 11.71
N ALA A 378 -15.97 7.64 13.04
CA ALA A 378 -17.00 8.28 13.85
C ALA A 378 -16.90 9.83 13.83
N GLN A 379 -15.68 10.38 13.79
CA GLN A 379 -15.48 11.83 13.62
C GLN A 379 -15.84 12.28 12.20
N ALA A 380 -15.41 11.53 11.18
CA ALA A 380 -15.75 11.79 9.78
C ALA A 380 -17.26 11.67 9.51
N ALA A 381 -17.96 10.74 10.16
CA ALA A 381 -19.41 10.58 10.08
C ALA A 381 -20.14 11.84 10.59
N LYS A 382 -19.72 12.36 11.75
CA LYS A 382 -20.24 13.62 12.33
C LYS A 382 -19.97 14.84 11.45
N ALA A 383 -18.83 14.85 10.75
CA ALA A 383 -18.46 15.89 9.79
C ALA A 383 -19.05 15.68 8.37
N ASN A 384 -19.84 14.62 8.14
CA ASN A 384 -20.34 14.20 6.82
C ASN A 384 -19.22 14.05 5.76
N ALA A 385 -18.05 13.56 6.20
CA ALA A 385 -16.80 13.50 5.44
C ALA A 385 -16.30 12.06 5.16
N LEU A 386 -17.16 11.05 5.35
CA LEU A 386 -16.88 9.69 4.89
C LEU A 386 -16.91 9.60 3.36
N PRO A 387 -16.15 8.68 2.74
CA PRO A 387 -16.32 8.32 1.33
C PRO A 387 -17.75 7.85 1.06
N LYS A 388 -18.35 8.29 -0.04
CA LYS A 388 -19.71 7.84 -0.43
C LYS A 388 -19.63 6.59 -1.29
N LEU A 389 -20.55 5.64 -1.10
CA LEU A 389 -20.56 4.38 -1.87
C LEU A 389 -20.64 4.61 -3.39
N ALA A 390 -21.38 5.63 -3.84
CA ALA A 390 -21.46 6.01 -5.26
C ALA A 390 -20.11 6.50 -5.84
N GLN A 391 -19.20 7.04 -5.02
CA GLN A 391 -17.85 7.45 -5.46
C GLN A 391 -16.86 6.27 -5.50
N MET A 392 -17.23 5.15 -4.86
CA MET A 392 -16.43 3.93 -4.74
C MET A 392 -16.96 2.79 -5.63
N GLU A 393 -17.79 3.11 -6.63
CA GLU A 393 -18.34 2.13 -7.57
C GLU A 393 -17.31 1.67 -8.62
N GLY A 394 -16.63 2.62 -9.27
CA GLY A 394 -15.66 2.34 -10.35
C GLY A 394 -14.21 2.80 -10.06
N SER A 395 -13.90 3.23 -8.84
CA SER A 395 -12.55 3.64 -8.44
C SER A 395 -11.98 2.68 -7.39
N SER A 396 -10.81 2.08 -7.68
CA SER A 396 -10.11 1.18 -6.75
C SER A 396 -9.86 1.85 -5.40
N LEU A 397 -10.21 1.16 -4.29
CA LEU A 397 -10.20 1.74 -2.95
C LEU A 397 -8.79 2.17 -2.49
N ILE A 398 -7.75 1.48 -2.97
CA ILE A 398 -6.34 1.82 -2.69
C ILE A 398 -5.90 3.16 -3.28
N MET A 399 -6.64 3.71 -4.26
CA MET A 399 -6.39 5.04 -4.84
C MET A 399 -7.16 6.17 -4.14
N GLN A 400 -8.00 5.86 -3.15
CA GLN A 400 -8.74 6.86 -2.38
C GLN A 400 -7.80 7.67 -1.47
N ARG A 401 -8.21 8.88 -1.09
CA ARG A 401 -7.42 9.78 -0.20
C ARG A 401 -7.09 9.14 1.15
N ASN A 402 -7.93 8.23 1.63
CA ASN A 402 -7.69 7.41 2.82
C ASN A 402 -8.21 5.98 2.54
N PRO A 403 -7.36 5.08 2.01
CA PRO A 403 -7.78 3.74 1.62
C PRO A 403 -8.36 2.93 2.77
N THR A 404 -7.72 2.93 3.94
CA THR A 404 -8.19 2.19 5.12
C THR A 404 -9.61 2.58 5.53
N VAL A 405 -9.98 3.86 5.37
CA VAL A 405 -11.35 4.32 5.63
C VAL A 405 -12.30 3.95 4.49
N ALA A 406 -11.85 3.88 3.24
CA ALA A 406 -12.66 3.43 2.11
C ALA A 406 -13.02 1.94 2.22
N TYR A 407 -12.05 1.07 2.52
CA TYR A 407 -12.26 -0.35 2.83
C TYR A 407 -13.21 -0.52 4.03
N ALA A 408 -12.93 0.15 5.15
CA ALA A 408 -13.78 0.05 6.33
C ALA A 408 -15.20 0.61 6.14
N THR A 409 -15.39 1.67 5.35
CA THR A 409 -16.72 2.19 4.98
C THR A 409 -17.50 1.15 4.17
N SER A 410 -16.81 0.49 3.23
CA SER A 410 -17.36 -0.56 2.38
C SER A 410 -17.78 -1.80 3.19
N ALA A 411 -16.93 -2.26 4.12
CA ALA A 411 -17.24 -3.37 5.02
C ALA A 411 -18.37 -3.05 6.01
N VAL A 412 -18.45 -1.83 6.54
CA VAL A 412 -19.61 -1.41 7.35
C VAL A 412 -20.90 -1.42 6.51
N ALA A 413 -20.87 -0.95 5.26
CA ALA A 413 -22.04 -0.99 4.37
C ALA A 413 -22.53 -2.43 4.14
N VAL A 414 -21.61 -3.35 3.80
CA VAL A 414 -21.94 -4.78 3.64
C VAL A 414 -22.47 -5.39 4.94
N ARG A 415 -21.82 -5.11 6.08
CA ARG A 415 -22.29 -5.56 7.40
C ARG A 415 -23.72 -5.11 7.69
N GLU A 416 -24.07 -3.86 7.41
CA GLU A 416 -25.44 -3.38 7.64
C GLU A 416 -26.47 -4.02 6.69
N LEU A 417 -26.10 -4.38 5.45
CA LEU A 417 -26.94 -5.19 4.56
C LEU A 417 -27.12 -6.63 5.07
N VAL A 418 -26.05 -7.28 5.52
CA VAL A 418 -26.09 -8.63 6.09
C VAL A 418 -26.90 -8.67 7.39
N LYS A 419 -26.72 -7.69 8.30
CA LYS A 419 -27.51 -7.56 9.53
C LYS A 419 -29.02 -7.42 9.27
N ARG A 420 -29.41 -6.72 8.18
CA ARG A 420 -30.83 -6.46 7.84
C ARG A 420 -31.49 -7.62 7.10
N GLY A 421 -30.77 -8.27 6.19
CA GLY A 421 -31.34 -9.24 5.26
C GLY A 421 -30.97 -10.70 5.52
N GLY A 422 -29.95 -10.96 6.36
CA GLY A 422 -29.23 -12.22 6.38
C GLY A 422 -28.32 -12.40 5.14
N THR A 423 -27.45 -13.40 5.20
CA THR A 423 -26.49 -13.70 4.10
C THR A 423 -27.19 -14.14 2.82
N GLY A 424 -28.22 -14.98 2.90
CA GLY A 424 -28.94 -15.48 1.71
C GLY A 424 -29.61 -14.38 0.87
N ARG A 425 -30.17 -13.34 1.51
CA ARG A 425 -30.70 -12.17 0.78
C ARG A 425 -29.57 -11.36 0.15
N PHE A 426 -28.52 -11.11 0.92
CA PHE A 426 -27.35 -10.37 0.46
C PHE A 426 -26.71 -11.03 -0.76
N LEU A 427 -26.48 -12.36 -0.72
CA LEU A 427 -25.92 -13.11 -1.84
C LEU A 427 -26.85 -13.12 -3.07
N THR A 428 -28.17 -13.20 -2.88
CA THR A 428 -29.12 -13.08 -4.00
C THR A 428 -28.97 -11.74 -4.72
N MET A 429 -28.94 -10.64 -3.97
CA MET A 429 -28.70 -9.29 -4.50
C MET A 429 -27.33 -9.16 -5.19
N VAL A 430 -26.27 -9.73 -4.61
CA VAL A 430 -24.93 -9.79 -5.22
C VAL A 430 -24.95 -10.50 -6.58
N ARG A 431 -25.63 -11.66 -6.71
CA ARG A 431 -25.69 -12.38 -7.99
C ARG A 431 -26.39 -11.57 -9.08
N GLU A 432 -27.51 -10.91 -8.75
CA GLU A 432 -28.24 -10.05 -9.70
C GLU A 432 -27.34 -8.91 -10.21
N VAL A 433 -26.61 -8.24 -9.30
CA VAL A 433 -25.71 -7.14 -9.66
C VAL A 433 -24.53 -7.63 -10.50
N GLY A 434 -23.92 -8.77 -10.14
CA GLY A 434 -22.87 -9.40 -10.95
C GLY A 434 -23.35 -9.77 -12.36
N GLN A 435 -24.61 -10.18 -12.49
CA GLN A 435 -25.26 -10.47 -13.79
C GLN A 435 -25.69 -9.21 -14.56
N GLY A 436 -25.31 -8.02 -14.10
CA GLY A 436 -25.49 -6.75 -14.80
C GLY A 436 -26.68 -5.91 -14.32
N ARG A 437 -27.36 -6.28 -13.23
CA ARG A 437 -28.42 -5.46 -12.64
C ARG A 437 -27.84 -4.19 -11.99
N PRO A 438 -28.40 -2.99 -12.23
CA PRO A 438 -27.95 -1.77 -11.55
C PRO A 438 -28.07 -1.86 -10.03
N ILE A 439 -27.02 -1.46 -9.31
CA ILE A 439 -26.93 -1.62 -7.85
C ILE A 439 -28.05 -0.90 -7.08
N ASP A 440 -28.47 0.30 -7.50
CA ASP A 440 -29.56 1.02 -6.80
C ASP A 440 -30.92 0.34 -6.99
N GLU A 441 -31.16 -0.32 -8.12
CA GLU A 441 -32.38 -1.13 -8.32
C GLU A 441 -32.36 -2.38 -7.42
N ALA A 442 -31.22 -3.08 -7.39
CA ALA A 442 -31.07 -4.27 -6.55
C ALA A 442 -31.17 -3.94 -5.04
N LEU A 443 -30.61 -2.81 -4.61
CA LEU A 443 -30.78 -2.30 -3.24
C LEU A 443 -32.24 -1.89 -2.95
N SER A 444 -32.95 -1.33 -3.94
CA SER A 444 -34.34 -0.91 -3.77
C SER A 444 -35.25 -2.13 -3.57
N ASP A 445 -35.13 -3.15 -4.41
CA ASP A 445 -35.96 -4.35 -4.34
C ASP A 445 -35.68 -5.21 -3.11
N HIS A 446 -34.41 -5.48 -2.80
CA HIS A 446 -34.05 -6.40 -1.71
C HIS A 446 -34.10 -5.74 -0.32
N TYR A 447 -33.89 -4.41 -0.24
CA TYR A 447 -33.71 -3.71 1.03
C TYR A 447 -34.57 -2.46 1.21
N GLY A 448 -35.30 -2.00 0.19
CA GLY A 448 -36.00 -0.71 0.22
C GLY A 448 -35.02 0.47 0.27
N LYS A 449 -33.84 0.34 -0.34
CA LYS A 449 -32.70 1.26 -0.17
C LYS A 449 -32.10 1.75 -1.48
N THR A 450 -31.47 2.91 -1.39
CA THR A 450 -30.48 3.40 -2.37
C THR A 450 -29.11 3.45 -1.72
N ARG A 451 -28.04 3.58 -2.52
CA ARG A 451 -26.68 3.84 -2.00
C ARG A 451 -26.64 5.05 -1.06
N ALA A 452 -27.38 6.11 -1.36
CA ALA A 452 -27.48 7.28 -0.50
C ALA A 452 -28.08 6.95 0.87
N SER A 453 -29.14 6.14 0.94
CA SER A 453 -29.72 5.68 2.21
C SER A 453 -28.79 4.74 3.00
N LEU A 454 -27.92 4.00 2.28
CA LEU A 454 -26.93 3.12 2.89
C LEU A 454 -25.72 3.91 3.42
N ASP A 455 -25.31 5.01 2.77
CA ASP A 455 -24.36 6.00 3.34
C ASP A 455 -24.89 6.57 4.68
N GLU A 456 -26.20 6.68 4.87
CA GLU A 456 -26.80 7.11 6.14
C GLU A 456 -26.74 6.02 7.21
N ASP A 457 -27.03 4.76 6.84
CA ASP A 457 -26.89 3.62 7.75
C ASP A 457 -25.44 3.45 8.24
N VAL A 458 -24.46 3.61 7.34
CA VAL A 458 -23.02 3.58 7.69
C VAL A 458 -22.69 4.69 8.69
N ARG A 459 -23.16 5.94 8.45
CA ARG A 459 -22.97 7.05 9.40
C ARG A 459 -23.66 6.82 10.74
N ALA A 460 -24.82 6.16 10.76
CA ALA A 460 -25.55 5.83 11.99
C ALA A 460 -24.86 4.72 12.79
N ALA A 461 -24.32 3.71 12.13
CA ALA A 461 -23.62 2.58 12.76
C ALA A 461 -22.24 2.93 13.38
N LEU A 462 -21.79 4.18 13.22
CA LEU A 462 -20.53 4.73 13.75
C LEU A 462 -20.75 5.73 14.90
N GLN A 463 -21.99 5.99 15.28
CA GLN A 463 -22.36 6.87 16.41
C GLN A 463 -22.47 6.08 17.72
#